data_AF-A0A8S0R3D1-F1
#
_entry.id   AF-A0A8S0R3D1-F1
#
_cell.length_a   1.000
_cell.length_b   1.000
_cell.length_c   1.000
_cell.angle_alpha   90.00
_cell.angle_beta   90.00
_cell.angle_gamma   90.00
#
_symmetry.space_group_name_H-M   'P 1'
#
loop_
_entity.id
_entity.type
_entity.pdbx_description
1 polymer ?
#
loop_
_entity_poly.entity_id
_entity_poly.type
_entity_poly.pdbx_seq_one_letter_code
_entity_poly.pdbx_strand_id
1 'polypeptide(L)'
;MLLRALRRATTTTAAASAAASSTLTKPPHFHLSTSRLFSANTTKANLTKAKKSKSKSDGKDRAEELQVTDTEFFVKQDEELRRRQLAEDENNPALDVGPNGRPLFTSTSSISLLSKKDACSYMKFSVEELNKVLPEGLPMGMVKEFEESSRSALLIRQSFLDLRDNFRRAVDPSLLVGSKGSKVRKQIVLDGPVSCGKSIALALLVHWAREEGWLVLYVPSGQEWTHGGFFYKNPQTGLWDTPVQAANILQDFSKYNESLLKKLKCNTLDPIPLGEGAGVGWPKGIDKMQISEDSTLYDLVQAGINNSHAAVGVLVRLRKELSDVKDIPVLIAIDQYNSWFTFSEYEEPVTVRSCRPVHARELATVSVIF
;
A
#
# COMPACT_ATOMS: atom_id res chain seq x y z
N MET A 1 61.08 -25.39 12.48
CA MET A 1 61.47 -24.08 13.04
C MET A 1 60.34 -23.57 13.91
N LEU A 2 60.60 -23.51 15.23
CA LEU A 2 60.03 -22.65 16.29
C LEU A 2 58.52 -22.29 16.25
N LEU A 3 57.62 -22.94 17.02
CA LEU A 3 57.33 -22.91 18.48
C LEU A 3 57.01 -21.54 19.11
N ARG A 4 55.77 -21.40 19.64
CA ARG A 4 55.39 -20.94 21.01
C ARG A 4 53.84 -20.89 21.12
N ALA A 5 53.18 -21.82 21.82
CA ALA A 5 52.99 -21.98 23.28
C ALA A 5 52.07 -20.89 23.90
N LEU A 6 50.81 -21.21 24.21
CA LEU A 6 50.28 -21.71 25.50
C LEU A 6 50.52 -20.77 26.70
N ARG A 7 49.41 -20.27 27.29
CA ARG A 7 49.22 -20.30 28.76
C ARG A 7 47.74 -20.12 29.15
N ARG A 8 47.21 -21.16 29.80
CA ARG A 8 46.10 -21.11 30.76
C ARG A 8 46.58 -20.45 32.06
N ALA A 9 45.67 -19.78 32.77
CA ALA A 9 45.68 -19.77 34.23
C ALA A 9 44.25 -19.64 34.76
N THR A 10 43.85 -20.66 35.50
CA THR A 10 42.68 -20.77 36.36
C THR A 10 43.03 -20.20 37.74
N THR A 11 42.12 -19.45 38.36
CA THR A 11 42.05 -19.30 39.83
C THR A 11 40.61 -19.34 40.29
N THR A 12 40.32 -20.35 41.09
CA THR A 12 39.13 -20.61 41.89
C THR A 12 39.19 -19.88 43.24
N THR A 13 38.08 -19.28 43.67
CA THR A 13 37.64 -19.08 45.08
C THR A 13 36.17 -18.69 45.03
N ALA A 14 35.21 -19.56 45.36
CA ALA A 14 34.71 -19.94 46.69
C ALA A 14 33.68 -18.95 47.28
N ALA A 15 32.43 -19.44 47.33
CA ALA A 15 31.35 -19.26 48.31
C ALA A 15 30.90 -17.86 48.77
N ALA A 16 29.62 -17.56 48.52
CA ALA A 16 28.68 -17.16 49.58
C ALA A 16 27.23 -17.29 49.08
N SER A 17 26.48 -18.18 49.72
CA SER A 17 25.02 -18.23 49.69
C SER A 17 24.44 -17.05 50.48
N ALA A 18 23.56 -16.27 49.86
CA ALA A 18 22.63 -15.41 50.58
C ALA A 18 21.26 -15.48 49.89
N ALA A 19 20.37 -16.26 50.49
CA ALA A 19 18.94 -16.12 50.28
C ALA A 19 18.51 -14.80 50.93
N ALA A 20 17.95 -13.88 50.15
CA ALA A 20 17.22 -12.73 50.65
C ALA A 20 16.04 -12.46 49.72
N SER A 21 14.85 -12.52 50.32
CA SER A 21 13.53 -12.33 49.72
C SER A 21 13.44 -11.14 48.77
N SER A 22 13.14 -11.38 47.50
CA SER A 22 12.63 -10.34 46.61
C SER A 22 11.11 -10.26 46.77
N THR A 23 10.68 -9.31 47.60
CA THR A 23 9.29 -8.83 47.65
C THR A 23 8.83 -8.42 46.25
N LEU A 24 7.74 -9.02 45.77
CA LEU A 24 7.00 -8.54 44.60
C LEU A 24 6.49 -7.12 44.89
N THR A 25 7.16 -6.10 44.35
CA THR A 25 6.60 -4.77 44.21
C THR A 25 5.97 -4.64 42.83
N LYS A 26 4.63 -4.63 42.81
CA LYS A 26 3.82 -4.34 41.62
C LYS A 26 4.19 -2.95 41.06
N PRO A 27 4.34 -2.77 39.74
CA PRO A 27 4.45 -1.43 39.17
C PRO A 27 3.12 -0.66 39.33
N PRO A 28 3.17 0.66 39.52
CA PRO A 28 2.00 1.45 39.87
C PRO A 28 1.00 1.53 38.71
N HIS A 29 -0.27 1.34 39.06
CA HIS A 29 -1.42 1.54 38.19
C HIS A 29 -1.47 3.00 37.72
N PHE A 30 -1.36 3.23 36.41
CA PHE A 30 -1.67 4.53 35.82
C PHE A 30 -3.19 4.73 35.86
N HIS A 31 -3.62 5.66 36.70
CA HIS A 31 -5.01 6.13 36.77
C HIS A 31 -5.29 7.00 35.53
N LEU A 32 -6.01 6.46 34.54
CA LEU A 32 -6.62 7.28 33.49
C LEU A 32 -7.89 7.92 34.08
N SER A 33 -7.84 9.23 34.33
CA SER A 33 -9.03 10.03 34.60
C SER A 33 -9.85 10.18 33.32
N THR A 34 -10.92 9.42 33.21
CA THR A 34 -11.96 9.58 32.19
C THR A 34 -12.76 10.86 32.44
N SER A 35 -12.64 11.86 31.57
CA SER A 35 -13.64 12.92 31.46
C SER A 35 -14.84 12.38 30.69
N ARG A 36 -15.95 12.17 31.40
CA ARG A 36 -17.28 11.95 30.82
C ARG A 36 -17.80 13.29 30.28
N LEU A 37 -18.39 13.29 29.09
CA LEU A 37 -19.73 13.82 28.77
C LEU A 37 -19.88 14.01 27.25
N PHE A 38 -20.67 13.15 26.63
CA PHE A 38 -21.90 13.43 25.88
C PHE A 38 -22.19 12.24 24.95
N SER A 39 -23.06 11.35 25.43
CA SER A 39 -23.62 10.24 24.67
C SER A 39 -25.13 10.42 24.66
N ALA A 40 -25.69 10.76 23.50
CA ALA A 40 -27.13 10.68 23.27
C ALA A 40 -27.39 9.45 22.40
N ASN A 41 -27.76 8.34 23.04
CA ASN A 41 -28.31 7.17 22.36
C ASN A 41 -29.79 7.41 22.08
N THR A 42 -30.19 7.47 20.82
CA THR A 42 -31.59 7.30 20.42
C THR A 42 -31.89 5.81 20.25
N THR A 43 -32.57 5.25 21.24
CA THR A 43 -33.14 3.90 21.20
C THR A 43 -34.23 3.81 20.12
N LYS A 44 -34.03 2.96 19.11
CA LYS A 44 -35.09 2.48 18.22
C LYS A 44 -36.04 1.57 19.00
N ALA A 45 -37.24 2.06 19.32
CA ALA A 45 -38.33 1.25 19.84
C ALA A 45 -39.13 0.64 18.68
N ASN A 46 -39.17 -0.69 18.62
CA ASN A 46 -40.11 -1.46 17.81
C ASN A 46 -41.52 -1.32 18.38
N LEU A 47 -42.48 -0.85 17.57
CA LEU A 47 -43.90 -0.90 17.90
C LEU A 47 -44.65 -1.78 16.89
N THR A 48 -45.31 -2.76 17.46
CA THR A 48 -46.09 -3.85 16.86
C THR A 48 -47.35 -3.38 16.14
N LYS A 49 -47.66 -4.09 15.06
CA LYS A 49 -48.80 -3.96 14.14
C LYS A 49 -50.16 -4.16 14.84
N ALA A 50 -51.10 -3.24 14.65
CA ALA A 50 -52.55 -3.49 14.76
C ALA A 50 -53.32 -2.72 13.66
N LYS A 51 -54.27 -3.41 13.00
CA LYS A 51 -55.08 -3.00 11.83
C LYS A 51 -56.17 -1.96 12.19
N LYS A 52 -56.38 -0.91 11.37
CA LYS A 52 -57.59 -0.72 10.52
C LYS A 52 -57.60 0.57 9.65
N SER A 53 -57.99 0.36 8.38
CA SER A 53 -58.78 1.19 7.42
C SER A 53 -58.29 2.55 6.86
N LYS A 54 -57.91 2.50 5.56
CA LYS A 54 -58.27 3.35 4.38
C LYS A 54 -58.61 4.85 4.58
N SER A 55 -57.80 5.72 3.97
CA SER A 55 -58.18 6.63 2.87
C SER A 55 -56.95 7.33 2.24
N LYS A 56 -57.05 7.66 0.95
CA LYS A 56 -56.04 8.25 0.06
C LYS A 56 -55.74 9.72 0.36
N SER A 57 -54.48 10.14 0.20
CA SER A 57 -54.11 11.31 -0.62
C SER A 57 -52.61 11.33 -0.91
N ASP A 58 -52.27 11.35 -2.20
CA ASP A 58 -50.94 11.58 -2.76
C ASP A 58 -50.39 12.95 -2.33
N GLY A 59 -49.13 12.99 -1.89
CA GLY A 59 -48.47 14.24 -1.50
C GLY A 59 -47.23 14.10 -0.62
N LYS A 60 -46.48 12.99 -0.72
CA LYS A 60 -45.33 12.73 0.16
C LYS A 60 -43.95 12.83 -0.52
N ASP A 61 -43.88 12.70 -1.84
CA ASP A 61 -42.57 12.61 -2.52
C ASP A 61 -41.86 13.96 -2.68
N ARG A 62 -42.59 15.08 -2.71
CA ARG A 62 -42.00 16.43 -2.93
C ARG A 62 -41.40 17.05 -1.67
N ALA A 63 -41.88 16.66 -0.48
CA ALA A 63 -41.38 17.18 0.79
C ALA A 63 -40.08 16.48 1.24
N GLU A 64 -39.92 15.21 0.88
CA GLU A 64 -38.70 14.45 1.16
C GLU A 64 -37.54 14.90 0.25
N GLU A 65 -37.78 15.20 -1.03
CA GLU A 65 -36.76 15.80 -1.93
C GLU A 65 -36.33 17.22 -1.52
N LEU A 66 -37.28 18.07 -1.09
CA LEU A 66 -36.98 19.43 -0.61
C LEU A 66 -36.19 19.41 0.72
N GLN A 67 -36.51 18.49 1.64
CA GLN A 67 -35.76 18.36 2.90
C GLN A 67 -34.37 17.77 2.71
N VAL A 68 -34.19 16.82 1.77
CA VAL A 68 -32.87 16.26 1.44
C VAL A 68 -31.98 17.33 0.78
N THR A 69 -32.53 18.13 -0.14
CA THR A 69 -31.77 19.20 -0.82
C THR A 69 -31.39 20.35 0.11
N ASP A 70 -32.28 20.77 1.02
CA ASP A 70 -31.95 21.77 2.04
C ASP A 70 -30.89 21.25 3.02
N THR A 71 -31.01 20.00 3.48
CA THR A 71 -30.04 19.39 4.40
C THR A 71 -28.65 19.27 3.75
N GLU A 72 -28.58 18.81 2.50
CA GLU A 72 -27.31 18.74 1.75
C GLU A 72 -26.70 20.12 1.51
N PHE A 73 -27.53 21.16 1.33
CA PHE A 73 -27.06 22.53 1.15
C PHE A 73 -26.43 23.09 2.44
N PHE A 74 -27.07 22.88 3.61
CA PHE A 74 -26.52 23.31 4.90
C PHE A 74 -25.22 22.57 5.24
N VAL A 75 -25.15 21.25 5.01
CA VAL A 75 -23.93 20.46 5.24
C VAL A 75 -22.76 20.99 4.39
N LYS A 76 -23.00 21.31 3.11
CA LYS A 76 -21.97 21.88 2.23
C LYS A 76 -21.50 23.26 2.68
N GLN A 77 -22.39 24.10 3.20
CA GLN A 77 -22.00 25.39 3.78
C GLN A 77 -21.14 25.22 5.03
N ASP A 78 -21.51 24.30 5.93
CA ASP A 78 -20.75 24.02 7.15
C ASP A 78 -19.35 23.46 6.85
N GLU A 79 -19.23 22.57 5.86
CA GLU A 79 -17.94 22.05 5.39
C GLU A 79 -17.04 23.15 4.83
N GLU A 80 -17.59 24.07 4.03
CA GLU A 80 -16.86 25.20 3.47
C GLU A 80 -16.42 26.21 4.55
N LEU A 81 -17.29 26.50 5.52
CA LEU A 81 -16.94 27.33 6.68
C LEU A 81 -15.81 26.69 7.49
N ARG A 82 -15.88 25.37 7.72
CA ARG A 82 -14.82 24.63 8.41
C ARG A 82 -13.50 24.70 7.65
N ARG A 83 -13.50 24.54 6.32
CA ARG A 83 -12.27 24.68 5.50
C ARG A 83 -11.64 26.06 5.62
N ARG A 84 -12.45 27.13 5.62
CA ARG A 84 -11.97 28.50 5.81
C ARG A 84 -11.33 28.71 7.18
N GLN A 85 -12.01 28.26 8.24
CA GLN A 85 -11.46 28.33 9.60
C GLN A 85 -10.13 27.58 9.71
N LEU A 86 -10.04 26.37 9.14
CA LEU A 86 -8.80 25.61 9.18
C LEU A 86 -7.67 26.31 8.41
N ALA A 87 -7.96 27.00 7.31
CA ALA A 87 -6.97 27.78 6.56
C ALA A 87 -6.51 29.03 7.34
N GLU A 88 -7.40 29.67 8.09
CA GLU A 88 -7.04 30.76 9.02
C GLU A 88 -6.15 30.23 10.16
N ASP A 89 -6.48 29.07 10.73
CA ASP A 89 -5.69 28.43 11.78
C ASP A 89 -4.26 28.13 11.33
N GLU A 90 -4.05 27.76 10.06
CA GLU A 90 -2.73 27.49 9.52
C GLU A 90 -1.80 28.71 9.55
N ASN A 91 -2.37 29.91 9.50
CA ASN A 91 -1.61 31.15 9.57
C ASN A 91 -1.33 31.60 11.02
N ASN A 92 -1.81 30.86 12.02
CA ASN A 92 -1.64 31.18 13.43
C ASN A 92 -0.66 30.21 14.12
N PRO A 93 0.63 30.58 14.30
CA PRO A 93 1.62 29.71 14.94
C PRO A 93 1.28 29.33 16.39
N ALA A 94 0.42 30.10 17.07
CA ALA A 94 0.01 29.79 18.44
C ALA A 94 -0.88 28.54 18.52
N LEU A 95 -1.42 28.06 17.40
CA LEU A 95 -2.21 26.84 17.31
C LEU A 95 -1.38 25.60 16.97
N ASP A 96 -0.10 25.76 16.60
CA ASP A 96 0.81 24.66 16.31
C ASP A 96 1.41 24.08 17.60
N VAL A 97 0.54 23.57 18.47
CA VAL A 97 0.92 23.03 19.78
C VAL A 97 0.49 21.57 19.87
N GLY A 98 1.47 20.69 19.81
CA GLY A 98 1.35 19.25 19.98
C GLY A 98 1.64 18.78 21.42
N PRO A 99 1.63 17.45 21.63
CA PRO A 99 1.88 16.86 22.95
C PRO A 99 3.25 17.27 23.50
N ASN A 100 3.32 17.54 24.80
CA ASN A 100 4.54 17.96 25.51
C ASN A 100 5.14 19.30 25.02
N GLY A 101 4.31 20.19 24.46
CA GLY A 101 4.74 21.52 24.01
C GLY A 101 5.63 21.51 22.76
N ARG A 102 5.66 20.39 22.02
CA ARG A 102 6.31 20.30 20.71
C ARG A 102 5.36 20.80 19.62
N PRO A 103 5.87 21.27 18.47
CA PRO A 103 5.02 21.55 17.31
C PRO A 103 4.14 20.37 16.94
N LEU A 104 2.89 20.64 16.55
CA LEU A 104 1.97 19.63 16.03
C LEU A 104 2.40 19.19 14.63
N PHE A 105 2.94 20.11 13.82
CA PHE A 105 3.45 19.84 12.48
C PHE A 105 4.99 19.79 12.45
N THR A 106 5.55 18.92 11.60
CA THR A 106 6.99 18.94 11.33
C THR A 106 7.34 20.15 10.45
N SER A 107 8.53 20.72 10.68
CA SER A 107 9.13 21.73 9.81
C SER A 107 9.90 21.13 8.63
N THR A 108 9.98 19.80 8.56
CA THR A 108 10.71 19.09 7.53
C THR A 108 10.00 19.18 6.18
N SER A 109 10.72 19.57 5.14
CA SER A 109 10.16 19.80 3.80
C SER A 109 10.02 18.54 2.92
N SER A 110 10.61 17.41 3.32
CA SER A 110 10.62 16.17 2.53
C SER A 110 10.57 14.94 3.42
N ILE A 111 9.96 13.86 2.93
CA ILE A 111 9.80 12.62 3.68
C ILE A 111 11.15 11.93 3.94
N SER A 112 12.13 12.17 3.07
CA SER A 112 13.48 11.62 3.13
C SER A 112 14.27 12.13 4.32
N LEU A 113 14.01 13.38 4.73
CA LEU A 113 14.68 14.07 5.84
C LEU A 113 14.06 13.75 7.21
N LEU A 114 12.91 13.07 7.26
CA LEU A 114 12.24 12.78 8.53
C LEU A 114 13.13 11.93 9.45
N SER A 115 13.07 12.21 10.75
CA SER A 115 13.83 11.53 11.78
C SER A 115 12.93 10.96 12.87
N LYS A 116 13.50 10.20 13.81
CA LYS A 116 12.77 9.73 15.00
C LYS A 116 12.23 10.87 15.88
N LYS A 117 12.71 12.10 15.71
CA LYS A 117 12.23 13.29 16.44
C LYS A 117 10.89 13.79 15.91
N ASP A 118 10.64 13.58 14.61
CA ASP A 118 9.42 13.99 13.91
C ASP A 118 8.27 13.02 14.12
N ALA A 119 8.52 11.92 14.81
CA ALA A 119 7.48 10.96 15.09
C ALA A 119 6.42 11.54 16.03
N CYS A 120 5.16 11.18 15.77
CA CYS A 120 3.97 11.76 16.38
C CYS A 120 3.73 13.25 16.05
N SER A 121 4.38 13.78 15.01
CA SER A 121 4.01 15.07 14.38
C SER A 121 3.36 14.84 13.02
N TYR A 122 2.58 15.81 12.55
CA TYR A 122 1.94 15.77 11.24
C TYR A 122 2.85 16.37 10.18
N MET A 123 2.91 15.74 9.00
CA MET A 123 3.50 16.32 7.80
C MET A 123 2.37 16.77 6.87
N LYS A 124 2.48 18.00 6.36
CA LYS A 124 1.54 18.53 5.36
C LYS A 124 1.93 18.05 3.97
N PHE A 125 0.93 17.78 3.15
CA PHE A 125 1.08 17.37 1.77
C PHE A 125 0.13 18.17 0.90
N SER A 126 0.53 18.45 -0.33
CA SER A 126 -0.42 18.86 -1.38
C SER A 126 -1.02 17.61 -2.02
N VAL A 127 -2.33 17.63 -2.29
CA VAL A 127 -3.01 16.53 -3.00
C VAL A 127 -2.46 16.40 -4.42
N GLU A 128 -2.12 17.52 -5.05
CA GLU A 128 -1.49 17.56 -6.38
C GLU A 128 -0.11 16.91 -6.37
N GLU A 129 0.70 17.19 -5.34
CA GLU A 129 2.01 16.55 -5.14
C GLU A 129 1.86 15.04 -4.93
N LEU A 130 0.94 14.62 -4.06
CA LEU A 130 0.68 13.21 -3.81
C LEU A 130 0.21 12.49 -5.07
N ASN A 131 -0.69 13.08 -5.87
CA ASN A 131 -1.14 12.49 -7.13
C ASN A 131 -0.03 12.40 -8.17
N LYS A 132 0.91 13.35 -8.17
CA LYS A 132 2.09 13.29 -9.05
C LYS A 132 3.04 12.17 -8.63
N VAL A 133 3.22 11.97 -7.33
CA VAL A 133 4.13 10.94 -6.81
C VAL A 133 3.46 9.57 -6.71
N LEU A 134 2.13 9.48 -6.63
CA LEU A 134 1.34 8.24 -6.58
C LEU A 134 0.25 8.24 -7.67
N PRO A 135 0.62 8.29 -8.97
CA PRO A 135 -0.34 8.38 -10.07
C PRO A 135 -1.14 7.09 -10.30
N GLU A 136 -0.80 6.00 -9.60
CA GLU A 136 -1.57 4.76 -9.55
C GLU A 136 -2.82 4.90 -8.66
N GLY A 137 -2.83 5.86 -7.74
CA GLY A 137 -3.95 6.14 -6.85
C GLY A 137 -3.57 6.20 -5.38
N LEU A 138 -4.29 7.04 -4.63
CA LEU A 138 -4.15 7.17 -3.18
C LEU A 138 -4.92 6.05 -2.47
N PRO A 139 -4.39 5.50 -1.35
CA PRO A 139 -5.14 4.54 -0.56
C PRO A 139 -6.46 5.13 -0.04
N MET A 140 -7.54 4.36 -0.06
CA MET A 140 -8.86 4.83 0.43
C MET A 140 -8.80 5.38 1.86
N GLY A 141 -7.97 4.77 2.73
CA GLY A 141 -7.79 5.25 4.10
C GLY A 141 -7.16 6.65 4.17
N MET A 142 -6.28 6.99 3.23
CA MET A 142 -5.66 8.32 3.12
C MET A 142 -6.67 9.35 2.62
N VAL A 143 -7.44 9.01 1.58
CA VAL A 143 -8.49 9.89 1.03
C VAL A 143 -9.52 10.21 2.11
N LYS A 144 -9.99 9.19 2.83
CA LYS A 144 -10.93 9.34 3.94
C LYS A 144 -10.36 10.20 5.07
N GLU A 145 -9.08 10.03 5.43
CA GLU A 145 -8.42 10.84 6.45
C GLU A 145 -8.36 12.33 6.05
N PHE A 146 -8.11 12.64 4.77
CA PHE A 146 -8.11 14.01 4.26
C PHE A 146 -9.51 14.63 4.22
N GLU A 147 -10.53 13.85 3.83
CA GLU A 147 -11.92 14.29 3.83
C GLU A 147 -12.40 14.61 5.27
N GLU A 148 -12.22 13.67 6.20
CA GLU A 148 -12.70 13.79 7.59
C GLU A 148 -11.98 14.89 8.37
N SER A 149 -10.68 15.06 8.14
CA SER A 149 -9.89 16.12 8.77
C SER A 149 -10.06 17.47 8.08
N SER A 150 -10.51 17.48 6.81
CA SER A 150 -10.46 18.63 5.92
C SER A 150 -9.06 19.24 5.79
N ARG A 151 -8.02 18.40 6.01
CA ARG A 151 -6.61 18.77 5.92
C ARG A 151 -5.83 17.67 5.20
N SER A 152 -4.95 18.06 4.29
CA SER A 152 -4.03 17.14 3.62
C SER A 152 -2.77 16.96 4.45
N ALA A 153 -2.91 16.39 5.65
CA ALA A 153 -1.78 16.15 6.55
C ALA A 153 -1.84 14.74 7.15
N LEU A 154 -0.68 14.09 7.26
CA LEU A 154 -0.58 12.73 7.77
C LEU A 154 0.33 12.66 9.00
N LEU A 155 -0.07 11.85 9.97
CA LEU A 155 0.73 11.60 11.16
C LEU A 155 1.98 10.76 10.80
N ILE A 156 3.17 11.26 11.17
CA ILE A 156 4.41 10.50 11.06
C ILE A 156 4.47 9.48 12.19
N ARG A 157 4.32 8.21 11.83
CA ARG A 157 4.31 7.11 12.80
C ARG A 157 5.69 6.48 12.94
N GLN A 158 6.05 6.06 14.15
CA GLN A 158 7.27 5.26 14.37
C GLN A 158 7.37 4.07 13.42
N SER A 159 6.27 3.36 13.19
CA SER A 159 6.24 2.18 12.32
C SER A 159 6.67 2.49 10.88
N PHE A 160 6.29 3.66 10.35
CA PHE A 160 6.74 4.12 9.03
C PHE A 160 8.24 4.43 9.03
N LEU A 161 8.74 5.14 10.06
CA LEU A 161 10.16 5.46 10.17
C LEU A 161 11.02 4.19 10.29
N ASP A 162 10.60 3.24 11.11
CA ASP A 162 11.31 1.96 11.28
C ASP A 162 11.30 1.13 9.99
N LEU A 163 10.19 1.14 9.24
CA LEU A 163 10.06 0.48 7.93
C LEU A 163 10.99 1.11 6.89
N ARG A 164 10.95 2.43 6.76
CA ARG A 164 11.81 3.23 5.87
C ARG A 164 13.28 3.00 6.19
N ASP A 165 13.66 3.15 7.46
CA ASP A 165 15.04 2.99 7.90
C ASP A 165 15.54 1.54 7.71
N ASN A 166 14.65 0.53 7.77
CA ASN A 166 15.01 -0.85 7.41
C ASN A 166 15.41 -0.96 5.93
N PHE A 167 14.61 -0.41 5.02
CA PHE A 167 14.91 -0.47 3.58
C PHE A 167 16.12 0.40 3.21
N ARG A 168 16.29 1.55 3.84
CA ARG A 168 17.51 2.37 3.70
C ARG A 168 18.76 1.57 4.05
N ARG A 169 18.75 0.83 5.17
CA ARG A 169 19.85 -0.08 5.56
C ARG A 169 20.02 -1.31 4.66
N ALA A 170 18.97 -1.71 3.93
CA ALA A 170 19.04 -2.84 3.00
C ALA A 170 19.80 -2.49 1.73
N VAL A 171 19.70 -1.23 1.29
CA VAL A 171 20.41 -0.71 0.11
C VAL A 171 21.80 -0.21 0.46
N ASP A 172 21.97 0.42 1.62
CA ASP A 172 23.26 0.89 2.12
C ASP A 172 23.66 0.20 3.43
N PRO A 173 24.37 -0.95 3.36
CA PRO A 173 24.85 -1.67 4.52
C PRO A 173 25.86 -0.89 5.37
N SER A 174 26.48 0.18 4.86
CA SER A 174 27.43 0.98 5.64
C SER A 174 26.74 1.66 6.84
N LEU A 175 25.44 1.93 6.71
CA LEU A 175 24.57 2.47 7.77
C LEU A 175 24.34 1.49 8.93
N LEU A 176 24.79 0.24 8.83
CA LEU A 176 24.74 -0.75 9.91
C LEU A 176 25.90 -0.61 10.90
N VAL A 177 26.98 0.09 10.52
CA VAL A 177 28.17 0.24 11.37
C VAL A 177 27.82 1.07 12.61
N GLY A 178 27.71 0.39 13.75
CA GLY A 178 27.39 1.00 15.05
C GLY A 178 25.95 0.81 15.54
N SER A 179 25.05 0.27 14.70
CA SER A 179 23.69 -0.07 15.13
C SER A 179 23.66 -1.50 15.69
N LYS A 180 23.48 -1.66 17.02
CA LYS A 180 23.12 -2.96 17.65
C LYS A 180 21.67 -3.36 17.29
N GLY A 181 21.29 -3.22 16.03
CA GLY A 181 19.93 -3.28 15.54
C GLY A 181 19.52 -4.65 15.01
N SER A 182 18.20 -4.83 14.90
CA SER A 182 17.56 -5.98 14.26
C SER A 182 18.13 -6.27 12.87
N LYS A 183 18.24 -7.56 12.54
CA LYS A 183 18.58 -8.05 11.20
C LYS A 183 17.73 -7.35 10.14
N VAL A 184 18.39 -6.79 9.11
CA VAL A 184 17.73 -6.14 7.97
C VAL A 184 16.85 -7.16 7.25
N ARG A 185 15.61 -6.76 6.93
CA ARG A 185 14.64 -7.57 6.19
C ARG A 185 14.48 -7.02 4.78
N LYS A 186 14.64 -7.89 3.77
CA LYS A 186 14.41 -7.54 2.36
C LYS A 186 12.94 -7.71 1.94
N GLN A 187 12.20 -8.54 2.66
CA GLN A 187 10.79 -8.83 2.43
C GLN A 187 10.04 -8.61 3.75
N ILE A 188 8.98 -7.81 3.71
CA ILE A 188 8.19 -7.43 4.87
C ILE A 188 6.71 -7.51 4.49
N VAL A 189 5.92 -8.16 5.33
CA VAL A 189 4.46 -8.10 5.30
C VAL A 189 4.01 -7.17 6.42
N LEU A 190 3.25 -6.14 6.08
CA LEU A 190 2.64 -5.23 7.05
C LEU A 190 1.32 -5.84 7.53
N ASP A 191 1.26 -6.21 8.80
CA ASP A 191 0.07 -6.78 9.44
C ASP A 191 -0.37 -5.93 10.66
N GLY A 192 -1.63 -6.05 11.02
CA GLY A 192 -2.24 -5.38 12.14
C GLY A 192 -3.76 -5.21 11.97
N PRO A 193 -4.44 -4.64 12.97
CA PRO A 193 -5.89 -4.46 12.95
C PRO A 193 -6.41 -3.70 11.71
N VAL A 194 -7.69 -3.88 11.40
CA VAL A 194 -8.36 -3.10 10.36
C VAL A 194 -8.27 -1.61 10.70
N SER A 195 -8.06 -0.78 9.68
CA SER A 195 -7.92 0.68 9.82
C SER A 195 -6.76 1.18 10.70
N CYS A 196 -5.76 0.34 10.99
CA CYS A 196 -4.59 0.78 11.76
C CYS A 196 -3.55 1.57 10.95
N GLY A 197 -3.83 1.95 9.70
CA GLY A 197 -2.95 2.77 8.85
C GLY A 197 -1.85 2.05 8.06
N LYS A 198 -2.05 0.75 7.73
CA LYS A 198 -1.08 -0.04 6.95
C LYS A 198 -0.87 0.50 5.54
N SER A 199 -1.96 0.74 4.83
CA SER A 199 -1.97 1.26 3.46
C SER A 199 -1.29 2.63 3.37
N ILE A 200 -1.54 3.51 4.35
CA ILE A 200 -0.91 4.83 4.44
C ILE A 200 0.61 4.68 4.65
N ALA A 201 1.04 3.80 5.55
CA ALA A 201 2.46 3.55 5.77
C ALA A 201 3.16 2.98 4.52
N LEU A 202 2.48 2.14 3.74
CA LEU A 202 2.99 1.62 2.47
C LEU A 202 3.09 2.72 1.41
N ALA A 203 2.06 3.55 1.26
CA ALA A 203 2.06 4.68 0.32
C ALA A 203 3.16 5.71 0.65
N LEU A 204 3.36 6.02 1.93
CA LEU A 204 4.46 6.87 2.39
C LEU A 204 5.83 6.24 2.12
N LEU A 205 5.96 4.91 2.22
CA LEU A 205 7.19 4.22 1.86
C LEU A 205 7.48 4.33 0.36
N VAL A 206 6.45 4.20 -0.48
CA VAL A 206 6.55 4.39 -1.93
C VAL A 206 6.94 5.83 -2.26
N HIS A 207 6.30 6.81 -1.63
CA HIS A 207 6.63 8.23 -1.76
C HIS A 207 8.13 8.48 -1.46
N TRP A 208 8.60 7.95 -0.33
CA TRP A 208 10.01 8.04 0.05
C TRP A 208 10.95 7.35 -0.95
N ALA A 209 10.66 6.11 -1.35
CA ALA A 209 11.52 5.37 -2.29
C ALA A 209 11.62 6.09 -3.65
N ARG A 210 10.53 6.74 -4.08
CA ARG A 210 10.48 7.56 -5.29
C ARG A 210 11.34 8.82 -5.18
N GLU A 211 11.29 9.53 -4.04
CA GLU A 211 12.20 10.66 -3.78
C GLU A 211 13.68 10.23 -3.79
N GLU A 212 14.00 9.04 -3.30
CA GLU A 212 15.37 8.48 -3.29
C GLU A 212 15.79 7.91 -4.67
N GLY A 213 14.93 8.00 -5.69
CA GLY A 213 15.24 7.58 -7.06
C GLY A 213 15.18 6.07 -7.31
N TRP A 214 14.42 5.33 -6.49
CA TRP A 214 14.24 3.88 -6.67
C TRP A 214 13.26 3.58 -7.81
N LEU A 215 13.41 2.40 -8.42
CA LEU A 215 12.42 1.88 -9.36
C LEU A 215 11.30 1.19 -8.57
N VAL A 216 10.08 1.69 -8.67
CA VAL A 216 8.98 1.24 -7.80
C VAL A 216 7.80 0.67 -8.60
N LEU A 217 7.50 -0.61 -8.38
CA LEU A 217 6.24 -1.24 -8.78
C LEU A 217 5.26 -1.14 -7.61
N TYR A 218 4.34 -0.19 -7.68
CA TYR A 218 3.32 0.03 -6.66
C TYR A 218 1.95 -0.50 -7.12
N VAL A 219 1.31 -1.28 -6.27
CA VAL A 219 -0.03 -1.84 -6.47
C VAL A 219 -0.92 -1.37 -5.31
N PRO A 220 -1.72 -0.30 -5.47
CA PRO A 220 -2.57 0.24 -4.41
C PRO A 220 -3.75 -0.69 -4.05
N SER A 221 -4.09 -1.63 -4.93
CA SER A 221 -5.18 -2.59 -4.73
C SER A 221 -4.84 -3.94 -5.36
N GLY A 222 -4.26 -4.86 -4.58
CA GLY A 222 -4.01 -6.23 -5.05
C GLY A 222 -5.30 -6.97 -5.42
N GLN A 223 -6.44 -6.56 -4.85
CA GLN A 223 -7.76 -7.12 -5.15
C GLN A 223 -8.15 -6.94 -6.63
N GLU A 224 -7.76 -5.83 -7.28
CA GLU A 224 -8.11 -5.60 -8.69
C GLU A 224 -7.49 -6.63 -9.64
N TRP A 225 -6.43 -7.32 -9.20
CA TRP A 225 -5.77 -8.33 -10.01
C TRP A 225 -6.50 -9.67 -10.03
N THR A 226 -7.51 -9.83 -9.17
CA THR A 226 -8.27 -11.08 -8.99
C THR A 226 -9.69 -11.00 -9.50
N HIS A 227 -10.09 -9.89 -10.13
CA HIS A 227 -11.48 -9.62 -10.49
C HIS A 227 -11.60 -8.93 -11.85
N GLY A 228 -12.75 -9.11 -12.50
CA GLY A 228 -13.15 -8.40 -13.72
C GLY A 228 -12.34 -8.73 -14.98
N GLY A 229 -12.71 -8.09 -16.09
CA GLY A 229 -11.97 -8.20 -17.36
C GLY A 229 -12.01 -9.56 -18.06
N PHE A 230 -11.38 -9.61 -19.23
CA PHE A 230 -11.22 -10.83 -20.01
C PHE A 230 -10.11 -11.71 -19.40
N PHE A 231 -10.38 -13.01 -19.30
CA PHE A 231 -9.45 -14.02 -18.80
C PHE A 231 -9.57 -15.32 -19.61
N TYR A 232 -8.48 -16.08 -19.71
CA TYR A 232 -8.47 -17.37 -20.39
C TYR A 232 -7.39 -18.29 -19.81
N LYS A 233 -7.54 -19.60 -19.98
CA LYS A 233 -6.53 -20.56 -19.55
C LYS A 233 -5.46 -20.72 -20.62
N ASN A 234 -4.23 -20.38 -20.30
CA ASN A 234 -3.11 -20.53 -21.20
C ASN A 234 -2.73 -22.03 -21.31
N PRO A 235 -2.81 -22.64 -22.51
CA PRO A 235 -2.53 -24.06 -22.69
C PRO A 235 -1.06 -24.42 -22.51
N GLN A 236 -0.14 -23.46 -22.64
CA GLN A 236 1.30 -23.69 -22.52
C GLN A 236 1.76 -23.67 -21.06
N THR A 237 1.27 -22.71 -20.28
CA THR A 237 1.68 -22.53 -18.88
C THR A 237 0.76 -23.22 -17.88
N GLY A 238 -0.49 -23.51 -18.28
CA GLY A 238 -1.54 -24.00 -17.40
C GLY A 238 -2.13 -22.95 -16.45
N LEU A 239 -1.62 -21.71 -16.50
CA LEU A 239 -2.10 -20.58 -15.70
C LEU A 239 -3.23 -19.84 -16.41
N TRP A 240 -3.95 -19.02 -15.65
CA TRP A 240 -5.00 -18.14 -16.15
C TRP A 240 -4.43 -16.76 -16.47
N ASP A 241 -4.50 -16.38 -17.73
CA ASP A 241 -3.97 -15.12 -18.23
C ASP A 241 -5.08 -14.06 -18.23
N THR A 242 -4.75 -12.86 -17.74
CA THR A 242 -5.65 -11.70 -17.67
C THR A 242 -5.04 -10.51 -18.45
N PRO A 243 -5.15 -10.50 -19.80
CA PRO A 243 -4.42 -9.55 -20.64
C PRO A 243 -4.82 -8.09 -20.43
N VAL A 244 -6.10 -7.81 -20.15
CA VAL A 244 -6.56 -6.44 -19.84
C VAL A 244 -5.90 -5.95 -18.55
N GLN A 245 -5.91 -6.80 -17.52
CA GLN A 245 -5.28 -6.47 -16.25
C GLN A 245 -3.76 -6.31 -16.39
N ALA A 246 -3.10 -7.18 -17.15
CA ALA A 246 -1.67 -7.04 -17.42
C ALA A 246 -1.32 -5.72 -18.10
N ALA A 247 -2.11 -5.28 -19.08
CA ALA A 247 -1.91 -3.98 -19.72
C ALA A 247 -2.09 -2.81 -18.74
N ASN A 248 -3.10 -2.87 -17.86
CA ASN A 248 -3.32 -1.86 -16.81
C ASN A 248 -2.12 -1.79 -15.85
N ILE A 249 -1.59 -2.94 -15.41
CA ILE A 249 -0.41 -3.01 -14.54
C ILE A 249 0.80 -2.36 -15.21
N LEU A 250 1.02 -2.65 -16.49
CA LEU A 250 2.10 -2.06 -17.27
C LEU A 250 1.93 -0.54 -17.44
N GLN A 251 0.69 -0.08 -17.66
CA GLN A 251 0.37 1.33 -17.75
C GLN A 251 0.66 2.04 -16.42
N ASP A 252 0.16 1.50 -15.30
CA ASP A 252 0.40 2.04 -13.96
C ASP A 252 1.89 2.09 -13.63
N PHE A 253 2.62 1.02 -13.91
CA PHE A 253 4.06 0.96 -13.73
C PHE A 253 4.81 2.04 -14.55
N SER A 254 4.34 2.36 -15.75
CA SER A 254 4.95 3.39 -16.60
C SER A 254 4.70 4.81 -16.10
N LYS A 255 3.60 5.10 -15.37
CA LYS A 255 3.17 6.47 -15.02
C LYS A 255 4.25 7.26 -14.29
N TYR A 256 4.87 6.67 -13.27
CA TYR A 256 5.94 7.33 -12.50
C TYR A 256 7.34 6.99 -13.03
N ASN A 257 7.56 5.74 -13.47
CA ASN A 257 8.90 5.23 -13.74
C ASN A 257 9.44 5.53 -15.15
N GLU A 258 8.69 6.22 -16.01
CA GLU A 258 9.03 6.45 -17.42
C GLU A 258 10.50 6.86 -17.65
N SER A 259 10.98 7.84 -16.86
CA SER A 259 12.34 8.36 -17.00
C SER A 259 13.43 7.35 -16.64
N LEU A 260 13.16 6.43 -15.71
CA LEU A 260 14.06 5.34 -15.34
C LEU A 260 14.00 4.21 -16.36
N LEU A 261 12.80 3.86 -16.83
CA LEU A 261 12.59 2.79 -17.80
C LEU A 261 13.28 3.06 -19.14
N LYS A 262 13.35 4.33 -19.56
CA LYS A 262 14.09 4.74 -20.77
C LYS A 262 15.61 4.59 -20.65
N LYS A 263 16.14 4.54 -19.42
CA LYS A 263 17.59 4.41 -19.16
C LYS A 263 18.03 2.94 -19.03
N LEU A 264 17.11 2.06 -18.65
CA LEU A 264 17.38 0.65 -18.41
C LEU A 264 17.17 -0.16 -19.68
N LYS A 265 18.19 -0.94 -20.07
CA LYS A 265 18.11 -1.87 -21.19
C LYS A 265 17.48 -3.21 -20.76
N CYS A 266 16.86 -3.90 -21.72
CA CYS A 266 16.45 -5.29 -21.53
C CYS A 266 17.70 -6.19 -21.47
N ASN A 267 17.81 -7.04 -20.44
CA ASN A 267 18.89 -8.02 -20.33
C ASN A 267 18.52 -9.35 -20.98
N THR A 268 17.23 -9.71 -20.98
CA THR A 268 16.75 -10.97 -21.54
C THR A 268 16.13 -10.75 -22.91
N LEU A 269 16.74 -11.38 -23.92
CA LEU A 269 16.34 -11.25 -25.33
C LEU A 269 15.44 -12.39 -25.82
N ASP A 270 15.11 -13.33 -24.94
CA ASP A 270 14.23 -14.46 -25.24
C ASP A 270 12.87 -13.96 -25.76
N PRO A 271 12.36 -14.52 -26.88
CA PRO A 271 11.08 -14.13 -27.45
C PRO A 271 9.93 -14.25 -26.44
N ILE A 272 9.01 -13.29 -26.46
CA ILE A 272 7.86 -13.25 -25.55
C ILE A 272 6.72 -14.09 -26.15
N PRO A 273 6.20 -15.10 -25.42
CA PRO A 273 5.05 -15.85 -25.90
C PRO A 273 3.82 -14.95 -25.98
N LEU A 274 3.10 -15.05 -27.10
CA LEU A 274 1.86 -14.34 -27.34
C LEU A 274 0.66 -15.20 -26.90
N GLY A 275 -0.24 -14.54 -26.18
CA GLY A 275 -1.46 -15.12 -25.65
C GLY A 275 -2.72 -14.72 -26.42
N GLU A 276 -3.87 -15.11 -25.90
CA GLU A 276 -5.16 -14.63 -26.38
C GLU A 276 -5.34 -13.15 -26.01
N GLY A 277 -5.63 -12.32 -27.00
CA GLY A 277 -5.86 -10.90 -26.82
C GLY A 277 -7.34 -10.61 -26.55
N ALA A 278 -7.60 -9.66 -25.65
CA ALA A 278 -8.96 -9.26 -25.30
C ALA A 278 -9.69 -8.66 -26.51
N GLY A 279 -10.80 -9.27 -26.91
CA GLY A 279 -11.62 -8.81 -28.05
C GLY A 279 -11.03 -9.08 -29.44
N VAL A 280 -9.85 -9.70 -29.53
CA VAL A 280 -9.17 -10.01 -30.81
C VAL A 280 -8.86 -11.50 -31.00
N GLY A 281 -8.96 -12.32 -29.94
CA GLY A 281 -8.78 -13.76 -29.98
C GLY A 281 -7.32 -14.19 -30.00
N TRP A 282 -7.02 -15.35 -30.58
CA TRP A 282 -5.64 -15.86 -30.69
C TRP A 282 -4.88 -15.20 -31.86
N PRO A 283 -3.57 -14.95 -31.71
CA PRO A 283 -2.76 -14.40 -32.78
C PRO A 283 -2.71 -15.36 -33.97
N LYS A 284 -2.83 -14.81 -35.19
CA LYS A 284 -2.79 -15.60 -36.43
C LYS A 284 -1.34 -15.74 -36.90
N GLY A 285 -0.78 -16.94 -36.81
CA GLY A 285 0.51 -17.31 -37.38
C GLY A 285 1.73 -17.06 -36.48
N ILE A 286 1.86 -15.87 -35.89
CA ILE A 286 2.98 -15.53 -35.01
C ILE A 286 2.58 -15.81 -33.55
N ASP A 287 3.28 -16.73 -32.90
CA ASP A 287 3.07 -17.13 -31.50
C ASP A 287 4.03 -16.43 -30.53
N LYS A 288 5.03 -15.70 -31.04
CA LYS A 288 6.08 -15.06 -30.23
C LYS A 288 6.44 -13.68 -30.76
N MET A 289 6.63 -12.73 -29.85
CA MET A 289 7.16 -11.39 -30.12
C MET A 289 8.66 -11.36 -29.88
N GLN A 290 9.42 -10.95 -30.89
CA GLN A 290 10.87 -10.77 -30.79
C GLN A 290 11.21 -9.47 -30.06
N ILE A 291 12.27 -9.49 -29.26
CA ILE A 291 12.82 -8.32 -28.57
C ILE A 291 14.13 -7.93 -29.26
N SER A 292 14.31 -6.64 -29.55
CA SER A 292 15.57 -6.12 -30.10
C SER A 292 16.64 -5.99 -29.02
N GLU A 293 17.91 -6.21 -29.35
CA GLU A 293 19.04 -6.09 -28.41
C GLU A 293 19.18 -4.69 -27.81
N ASP A 294 18.76 -3.66 -28.56
CA ASP A 294 18.81 -2.26 -28.13
C ASP A 294 17.54 -1.77 -27.43
N SER A 295 16.56 -2.67 -27.19
CA SER A 295 15.30 -2.27 -26.56
C SER A 295 15.49 -1.90 -25.08
N THR A 296 14.80 -0.84 -24.68
CA THR A 296 14.72 -0.42 -23.28
C THR A 296 13.57 -1.12 -22.57
N LEU A 297 13.59 -1.12 -21.23
CA LEU A 297 12.44 -1.58 -20.44
C LEU A 297 11.18 -0.76 -20.74
N TYR A 298 11.34 0.51 -21.12
CA TYR A 298 10.22 1.34 -21.57
C TYR A 298 9.59 0.79 -22.85
N ASP A 299 10.40 0.45 -23.86
CA ASP A 299 9.91 -0.10 -25.13
C ASP A 299 9.19 -1.44 -24.91
N LEU A 300 9.73 -2.27 -24.02
CA LEU A 300 9.11 -3.53 -23.59
C LEU A 300 7.72 -3.28 -22.95
N VAL A 301 7.62 -2.33 -22.01
CA VAL A 301 6.36 -1.95 -21.36
C VAL A 301 5.35 -1.41 -22.38
N GLN A 302 5.76 -0.52 -23.27
CA GLN A 302 4.91 0.03 -24.33
C GLN A 302 4.43 -1.04 -25.30
N ALA A 303 5.26 -2.04 -25.62
CA ALA A 303 4.85 -3.17 -26.45
C ALA A 303 3.71 -3.97 -25.77
N GLY A 304 3.78 -4.19 -24.46
CA GLY A 304 2.71 -4.88 -23.72
C GLY A 304 1.42 -4.06 -23.55
N ILE A 305 1.53 -2.73 -23.42
CA ILE A 305 0.36 -1.83 -23.36
C ILE A 305 -0.36 -1.80 -24.71
N ASN A 306 0.40 -1.70 -25.81
CA ASN A 306 -0.16 -1.54 -27.16
C ASN A 306 -0.58 -2.87 -27.81
N ASN A 307 -0.03 -4.00 -27.35
CA ASN A 307 -0.34 -5.33 -27.89
C ASN A 307 -0.97 -6.24 -26.81
N SER A 308 -2.29 -6.40 -26.89
CA SER A 308 -3.05 -7.23 -25.96
C SER A 308 -2.57 -8.69 -25.91
N HIS A 309 -2.10 -9.25 -27.02
CA HIS A 309 -1.55 -10.62 -27.04
C HIS A 309 -0.26 -10.72 -26.24
N ALA A 310 0.56 -9.66 -26.22
CA ALA A 310 1.85 -9.65 -25.55
C ALA A 310 1.75 -9.25 -24.07
N ALA A 311 0.67 -8.59 -23.65
CA ALA A 311 0.54 -7.93 -22.34
C ALA A 311 0.97 -8.83 -21.16
N VAL A 312 0.42 -10.04 -21.05
CA VAL A 312 0.76 -10.97 -19.95
C VAL A 312 2.21 -11.45 -20.05
N GLY A 313 2.65 -11.83 -21.26
CA GLY A 313 4.03 -12.27 -21.49
C GLY A 313 5.06 -11.18 -21.19
N VAL A 314 4.75 -9.93 -21.54
CA VAL A 314 5.55 -8.73 -21.24
C VAL A 314 5.61 -8.50 -19.73
N LEU A 315 4.49 -8.59 -19.00
CA LEU A 315 4.51 -8.45 -17.54
C LEU A 315 5.37 -9.54 -16.88
N VAL A 316 5.26 -10.79 -17.36
CA VAL A 316 6.08 -11.90 -16.89
C VAL A 316 7.57 -11.66 -17.16
N ARG A 317 7.90 -11.16 -18.35
CA ARG A 317 9.27 -10.76 -18.71
C ARG A 317 9.75 -9.62 -17.82
N LEU A 318 8.95 -8.57 -17.65
CA LEU A 318 9.29 -7.39 -16.86
C LEU A 318 9.66 -7.77 -15.42
N ARG A 319 8.90 -8.64 -14.75
CA ARG A 319 9.28 -9.11 -13.39
C ARG A 319 10.67 -9.74 -13.37
N LYS A 320 11.02 -10.53 -14.38
CA LYS A 320 12.34 -11.16 -14.48
C LYS A 320 13.42 -10.10 -14.66
N GLU A 321 13.22 -9.17 -15.59
CA GLU A 321 14.13 -8.02 -15.80
C GLU A 321 14.35 -7.23 -14.51
N LEU A 322 13.27 -6.91 -13.78
CA LEU A 322 13.36 -6.20 -12.49
C LEU A 322 14.16 -6.95 -11.43
N SER A 323 14.25 -8.28 -11.54
CA SER A 323 15.08 -9.10 -10.63
C SER A 323 16.57 -9.05 -11.02
N ASP A 324 16.87 -8.72 -12.28
CA ASP A 324 18.22 -8.64 -12.82
C ASP A 324 18.81 -7.23 -12.77
N VAL A 325 17.98 -6.19 -12.63
CA VAL A 325 18.41 -4.80 -12.41
C VAL A 325 19.21 -4.68 -11.11
N LYS A 326 20.46 -4.25 -11.21
CA LYS A 326 21.38 -4.05 -10.06
C LYS A 326 21.87 -2.61 -9.90
N ASP A 327 21.69 -1.77 -10.92
CA ASP A 327 22.22 -0.40 -10.94
C ASP A 327 21.44 0.54 -10.03
N ILE A 328 20.13 0.29 -9.87
CA ILE A 328 19.24 1.06 -9.00
C ILE A 328 18.43 0.12 -8.10
N PRO A 329 18.09 0.54 -6.87
CA PRO A 329 17.22 -0.24 -6.01
C PRO A 329 15.83 -0.41 -6.60
N VAL A 330 15.27 -1.61 -6.46
CA VAL A 330 13.93 -1.97 -6.91
C VAL A 330 13.04 -2.24 -5.70
N LEU A 331 11.86 -1.62 -5.65
CA LEU A 331 10.82 -1.85 -4.64
C LEU A 331 9.55 -2.36 -5.31
N ILE A 332 9.04 -3.50 -4.83
CA ILE A 332 7.70 -3.99 -5.14
C ILE A 332 6.84 -3.79 -3.89
N ALA A 333 5.83 -2.94 -4.00
CA ALA A 333 4.95 -2.55 -2.91
C ALA A 333 3.49 -2.88 -3.28
N ILE A 334 2.87 -3.79 -2.53
CA ILE A 334 1.53 -4.32 -2.83
C ILE A 334 0.64 -4.13 -1.61
N ASP A 335 -0.43 -3.35 -1.76
CA ASP A 335 -1.50 -3.27 -0.77
C ASP A 335 -2.56 -4.34 -1.04
N GLN A 336 -3.33 -4.69 -0.01
CA GLN A 336 -4.32 -5.78 -0.05
C GLN A 336 -3.72 -7.12 -0.52
N TYR A 337 -2.47 -7.39 -0.13
CA TYR A 337 -1.73 -8.61 -0.48
C TYR A 337 -2.47 -9.91 -0.09
N ASN A 338 -3.31 -9.86 0.94
CA ASN A 338 -4.17 -10.96 1.36
C ASN A 338 -5.14 -11.43 0.27
N SER A 339 -5.52 -10.57 -0.68
CA SER A 339 -6.38 -10.93 -1.81
C SER A 339 -5.76 -11.98 -2.73
N TRP A 340 -4.44 -12.18 -2.68
CA TRP A 340 -3.74 -13.19 -3.48
C TRP A 340 -3.63 -14.57 -2.82
N PHE A 341 -4.17 -14.72 -1.60
CA PHE A 341 -4.22 -15.98 -0.84
C PHE A 341 -5.64 -16.54 -0.72
N THR A 342 -6.56 -16.04 -1.53
CA THR A 342 -7.95 -16.50 -1.61
C THR A 342 -8.34 -16.80 -3.06
N PHE A 343 -9.57 -17.26 -3.26
CA PHE A 343 -10.15 -17.44 -4.59
C PHE A 343 -10.42 -16.09 -5.26
N SER A 344 -10.19 -16.06 -6.57
CA SER A 344 -10.53 -14.95 -7.45
C SER A 344 -12.03 -14.98 -7.80
N GLU A 345 -12.52 -13.94 -8.50
CA GLU A 345 -13.89 -13.98 -9.08
C GLU A 345 -13.98 -14.85 -10.33
N TYR A 346 -12.83 -15.28 -10.87
CA TYR A 346 -12.82 -16.12 -12.06
C TYR A 346 -13.21 -17.56 -11.71
N GLU A 347 -13.94 -18.17 -12.63
CA GLU A 347 -14.36 -19.56 -12.48
C GLU A 347 -14.04 -20.37 -13.74
N GLU A 348 -13.61 -21.61 -13.54
CA GLU A 348 -13.37 -22.60 -14.58
C GLU A 348 -14.62 -23.49 -14.73
N PRO A 349 -15.28 -23.52 -15.89
CA PRO A 349 -16.39 -24.45 -16.10
C PRO A 349 -15.86 -25.89 -16.12
N VAL A 350 -16.30 -26.70 -15.16
CA VAL A 350 -15.93 -28.14 -15.06
C VAL A 350 -16.98 -29.00 -15.73
N THR A 351 -18.26 -28.66 -15.53
CA THR A 351 -19.39 -29.27 -16.22
C THR A 351 -20.34 -28.18 -16.69
N VAL A 352 -21.36 -28.54 -17.47
CA VAL A 352 -22.41 -27.61 -17.91
C VAL A 352 -23.12 -26.92 -16.72
N ARG A 353 -23.06 -27.49 -15.52
CA ARG A 353 -23.76 -26.98 -14.31
C ARG A 353 -22.84 -26.67 -13.15
N SER A 354 -21.53 -26.79 -13.29
CA SER A 354 -20.59 -26.58 -12.18
C SER A 354 -19.35 -25.83 -12.63
N CYS A 355 -19.01 -24.79 -11.88
CA CYS A 355 -17.77 -24.06 -12.05
C CYS A 355 -16.87 -24.28 -10.83
N ARG A 356 -15.56 -24.34 -11.06
CA ARG A 356 -14.53 -24.36 -10.01
C ARG A 356 -14.02 -22.93 -9.82
N PRO A 357 -13.99 -22.39 -8.60
CA PRO A 357 -13.38 -21.10 -8.38
C PRO A 357 -11.88 -21.18 -8.64
N VAL A 358 -11.36 -20.25 -9.44
CA VAL A 358 -9.93 -20.16 -9.76
C VAL A 358 -9.23 -19.50 -8.58
N HIS A 359 -8.18 -20.13 -8.05
CA HIS A 359 -7.39 -19.53 -6.97
C HIS A 359 -6.56 -18.35 -7.49
N ALA A 360 -6.37 -17.28 -6.73
CA ALA A 360 -5.63 -16.09 -7.19
C ALA A 360 -4.20 -16.42 -7.67
N ARG A 361 -3.52 -17.37 -7.02
CA ARG A 361 -2.19 -17.87 -7.42
C ARG A 361 -2.16 -18.65 -8.74
N GLU A 362 -3.31 -19.05 -9.28
CA GLU A 362 -3.40 -19.65 -10.61
C GLU A 362 -3.46 -18.58 -11.71
N LEU A 363 -3.62 -17.31 -11.36
CA LEU A 363 -3.54 -16.18 -12.30
C LEU A 363 -2.08 -15.87 -12.61
N ALA A 364 -1.71 -15.78 -13.89
CA ALA A 364 -0.34 -15.52 -14.31
C ALA A 364 0.20 -14.18 -13.79
N THR A 365 -0.64 -13.14 -13.78
CA THR A 365 -0.31 -11.80 -13.27
C THR A 365 0.03 -11.79 -11.78
N VAL A 366 -0.63 -12.64 -10.98
CA VAL A 366 -0.37 -12.78 -9.54
C VAL A 366 0.80 -13.74 -9.28
N SER A 367 0.80 -14.88 -9.98
CA SER A 367 1.80 -15.94 -9.83
C SER A 367 3.21 -15.44 -10.10
N VAL A 368 3.38 -14.52 -11.06
CA VAL A 368 4.69 -13.95 -11.41
C VAL A 368 5.35 -13.17 -10.27
N ILE A 369 4.60 -12.66 -9.29
CA ILE A 369 5.19 -11.90 -8.18
C ILE A 369 5.91 -12.82 -7.18
N PHE A 370 5.43 -14.07 -7.06
CA PHE A 370 6.05 -15.10 -6.22
C PHE A 370 7.32 -15.66 -6.90
#